data_AF-M0MHX5-F1
#
_entry.id   AF-M0MHX5-F1
#
_cell.length_a   1.000
_cell.length_b   1.000
_cell.length_c   1.000
_cell.angle_alpha   90.00
_cell.angle_beta   90.00
_cell.angle_gamma   90.00
#
_symmetry.space_group_name_H-M   'P 1'
#
loop_
_entity.id
_entity.type
_entity.pdbx_description
1 polymer ?
#
loop_
_entity_poly.entity_id
_entity_poly.type
_entity_poly.pdbx_seq_one_letter_code
_entity_poly.pdbx_strand_id
1 'polypeptide(L)'
;MDRPNIVWITLESTRMDHTSLDGYSRDTTPNLARIAGMGDGRAFDDCHTHGVWTLASSASILTGTVPSHHGAGMENDVIPEELDTIPERLTEQGYHTACLSPNSHLSSATDLDRGFEEFTWLSADTLLEAAGPRILAKYLLNCRRHGPGLTTDTRRHGTGFLMNEIAKRRLDDYAGNDEPFFLYAHYGDPHHPYHPPQRYLDRYAEDFEMDTDRARKLGLYHHDNLHQLIADGCPFAADEWDALRALYDAEIAHTDDLVGDLFDYANRLDLDDTVFVITADHGELFGEHGMLAHLVVTDDAVSHVPLVVHGGDAITDHDGETVQHADVMRTLLERAGARTEGLHGIDLDEETREHSLTQRGAKRALKNLDRFAELNPDFDPSPYHTATLSALRTSEFKYQRSDDRAELFALPDETTDVADDHPDIEERLDETLDDVLDTDGQPAYTESREGEFSDAMKQQLSDLGYLVD
;
A
#
# COMPACT_ATOMS: atom_id res chain seq x y z
N MET A 1 9.35 -29.36 -6.74
CA MET A 1 9.06 -27.95 -6.45
C MET A 1 7.56 -27.92 -6.34
N ASP A 2 7.09 -27.69 -5.13
CA ASP A 2 5.67 -27.53 -4.87
C ASP A 2 5.30 -26.13 -5.39
N ARG A 3 4.26 -26.06 -6.20
CA ARG A 3 3.80 -24.84 -6.89
C ARG A 3 2.62 -24.30 -6.10
N PRO A 4 2.85 -23.42 -5.10
CA PRO A 4 1.77 -23.01 -4.23
C PRO A 4 0.77 -22.13 -4.97
N ASN A 5 -0.48 -22.15 -4.55
CA ASN A 5 -1.40 -21.05 -4.80
C ASN A 5 -0.92 -19.80 -4.07
N ILE A 6 -1.12 -18.63 -4.65
CA ILE A 6 -0.67 -17.36 -4.08
C ILE A 6 -1.89 -16.45 -3.92
N VAL A 7 -2.16 -16.03 -2.69
CA VAL A 7 -3.16 -15.01 -2.37
C VAL A 7 -2.42 -13.80 -1.79
N TRP A 8 -2.31 -12.74 -2.58
CA TRP A 8 -1.72 -11.47 -2.17
C TRP A 8 -2.81 -10.46 -1.84
N ILE A 9 -2.81 -9.93 -0.63
CA ILE A 9 -3.78 -8.96 -0.13
C ILE A 9 -3.03 -7.68 0.26
N THR A 10 -3.35 -6.58 -0.41
CA THR A 10 -2.80 -5.25 -0.11
C THR A 10 -3.87 -4.41 0.59
N LEU A 11 -3.57 -3.80 1.73
CA LEU A 11 -4.43 -2.90 2.49
C LEU A 11 -3.96 -1.46 2.24
N GLU A 12 -4.72 -0.68 1.47
CA GLU A 12 -4.29 0.65 1.01
C GLU A 12 -4.02 1.60 2.19
N SER A 13 -2.86 2.24 2.23
CA SER A 13 -2.49 3.23 3.25
C SER A 13 -2.41 2.72 4.71
N THR A 14 -2.24 1.42 4.98
CA THR A 14 -2.14 0.91 6.37
C THR A 14 -0.71 1.04 6.93
N ARG A 15 -0.55 1.80 8.02
CA ARG A 15 0.73 1.95 8.74
C ARG A 15 0.99 0.78 9.69
N MET A 16 2.24 0.35 9.82
CA MET A 16 2.64 -0.70 10.78
C MET A 16 2.35 -0.31 12.23
N ASP A 17 2.67 0.93 12.63
CA ASP A 17 2.53 1.45 14.00
C ASP A 17 1.07 1.68 14.44
N HIS A 18 0.10 1.51 13.53
CA HIS A 18 -1.33 1.49 13.80
C HIS A 18 -1.92 0.07 13.82
N THR A 19 -1.08 -0.97 13.78
CA THR A 19 -1.51 -2.37 13.83
C THR A 19 -1.26 -3.00 15.21
N SER A 20 -2.05 -4.00 15.56
CA SER A 20 -1.84 -4.81 16.75
C SER A 20 -0.59 -5.71 16.68
N LEU A 21 0.13 -5.70 15.54
CA LEU A 21 1.38 -6.42 15.35
C LEU A 21 2.54 -5.71 16.05
N ASP A 22 2.58 -4.37 16.00
CA ASP A 22 3.66 -3.54 16.59
C ASP A 22 3.32 -3.01 17.99
N GLY A 23 2.48 -3.74 18.74
CA GLY A 23 2.13 -3.35 20.11
C GLY A 23 1.32 -2.04 20.22
N TYR A 24 0.69 -1.59 19.13
CA TYR A 24 -0.20 -0.44 19.14
C TYR A 24 -1.28 -0.58 20.21
N SER A 25 -1.58 0.53 20.89
CA SER A 25 -2.50 0.53 22.05
C SER A 25 -3.93 0.09 21.75
N ARG A 26 -4.36 0.17 20.47
CA ARG A 26 -5.68 -0.23 20.00
C ARG A 26 -5.59 -1.59 19.31
N ASP A 27 -6.61 -2.43 19.55
CA ASP A 27 -6.75 -3.74 18.91
C ASP A 27 -7.36 -3.59 17.50
N THR A 28 -6.59 -3.01 16.59
CA THR A 28 -6.98 -2.68 15.21
C THR A 28 -6.85 -3.87 14.26
N THR A 29 -5.93 -4.80 14.49
CA THR A 29 -5.68 -5.92 13.56
C THR A 29 -5.60 -7.30 14.22
N PRO A 30 -6.62 -7.71 15.02
CA PRO A 30 -6.61 -9.00 15.71
C PRO A 30 -6.59 -10.21 14.77
N ASN A 31 -7.12 -10.12 13.54
CA ASN A 31 -7.07 -11.22 12.59
C ASN A 31 -5.69 -11.37 11.96
N LEU A 32 -5.01 -10.29 11.59
CA LEU A 32 -3.61 -10.35 11.16
C LEU A 32 -2.74 -10.96 12.26
N ALA A 33 -2.89 -10.51 13.51
CA ALA A 33 -2.16 -11.09 14.65
C ALA A 33 -2.47 -12.57 14.86
N ARG A 34 -3.73 -12.98 14.69
CA ARG A 34 -4.15 -14.39 14.74
C ARG A 34 -3.50 -15.21 13.63
N ILE A 35 -3.49 -14.72 12.39
CA ILE A 35 -2.92 -15.41 11.23
C ILE A 35 -1.41 -15.55 11.40
N ALA A 36 -0.73 -14.47 11.79
CA ALA A 36 0.71 -14.47 12.10
C ALA A 36 1.07 -15.44 13.24
N GLY A 37 0.18 -15.67 14.20
CA GLY A 37 0.39 -16.59 15.32
C GLY A 37 0.05 -18.06 15.04
N MET A 38 -0.35 -18.42 13.81
CA MET A 38 -0.58 -19.82 13.42
C MET A 38 0.75 -20.58 13.26
N GLY A 39 0.70 -21.91 13.15
CA GLY A 39 1.92 -22.75 13.16
C GLY A 39 2.87 -22.51 11.98
N ASP A 40 2.32 -22.04 10.86
CA ASP A 40 2.95 -21.69 9.60
C ASP A 40 2.69 -20.21 9.25
N GLY A 41 2.43 -19.38 10.26
CA GLY A 41 2.24 -17.93 10.13
C GLY A 41 3.43 -17.14 10.66
N ARG A 42 3.64 -15.95 10.10
CA ARG A 42 4.63 -14.98 10.58
C ARG A 42 4.22 -13.54 10.26
N ALA A 43 4.49 -12.63 11.20
CA ALA A 43 4.55 -11.19 10.93
C ALA A 43 6.02 -10.76 10.82
N PHE A 44 6.31 -9.82 9.93
CA PHE A 44 7.61 -9.16 9.83
C PHE A 44 7.53 -7.78 10.46
N ASP A 45 8.43 -7.51 11.40
CA ASP A 45 8.44 -6.26 12.15
C ASP A 45 9.07 -5.10 11.35
N ASP A 46 9.85 -5.38 10.31
CA ASP A 46 10.61 -4.38 9.54
C ASP A 46 10.38 -4.52 8.02
N CYS A 47 9.12 -4.42 7.58
CA CYS A 47 8.75 -4.40 6.16
C CYS A 47 8.59 -2.96 5.65
N HIS A 48 9.27 -2.62 4.55
CA HIS A 48 9.23 -1.27 3.97
C HIS A 48 8.81 -1.26 2.51
N THR A 49 7.90 -0.34 2.17
CA THR A 49 7.49 -0.11 0.78
C THR A 49 8.60 0.48 -0.07
N HIS A 50 8.56 0.17 -1.36
CA HIS A 50 9.46 0.74 -2.35
C HIS A 50 9.09 2.17 -2.74
N GLY A 51 7.81 2.54 -2.65
CA GLY A 51 7.29 3.81 -3.14
C GLY A 51 6.25 4.42 -2.21
N VAL A 52 6.23 5.75 -2.13
CA VAL A 52 5.40 6.48 -1.15
C VAL A 52 3.91 6.57 -1.49
N TRP A 53 3.46 5.95 -2.59
CA TRP A 53 2.06 6.02 -3.03
C TRP A 53 1.68 4.84 -3.93
N THR A 54 0.39 4.56 -4.08
CA THR A 54 -0.13 3.33 -4.70
C THR A 54 0.47 3.01 -6.06
N LEU A 55 0.62 3.97 -6.97
CA LEU A 55 1.16 3.69 -8.31
C LEU A 55 2.60 3.17 -8.24
N ALA A 56 3.48 3.87 -7.51
CA ALA A 56 4.87 3.48 -7.39
C ALA A 56 5.02 2.15 -6.64
N SER A 57 4.33 1.99 -5.51
CA SER A 57 4.39 0.77 -4.71
C SER A 57 3.83 -0.45 -5.42
N SER A 58 2.63 -0.34 -6.01
CA SER A 58 2.00 -1.45 -6.74
C SER A 58 2.82 -1.86 -7.96
N ALA A 59 3.47 -0.91 -8.64
CA ALA A 59 4.39 -1.23 -9.73
C ALA A 59 5.61 -2.01 -9.23
N SER A 60 6.19 -1.65 -8.08
CA SER A 60 7.28 -2.43 -7.49
C SER A 60 6.84 -3.83 -7.08
N ILE A 61 5.63 -3.98 -6.50
CA ILE A 61 5.06 -5.29 -6.16
C ILE A 61 4.84 -6.14 -7.42
N LEU A 62 4.26 -5.59 -8.48
CA LEU A 62 3.86 -6.32 -9.68
C LEU A 62 4.95 -6.46 -10.73
N THR A 63 6.11 -5.84 -10.54
CA THR A 63 7.30 -6.05 -11.40
C THR A 63 8.48 -6.64 -10.65
N GLY A 64 8.49 -6.58 -9.31
CA GLY A 64 9.63 -6.93 -8.47
C GLY A 64 10.85 -6.01 -8.68
N THR A 65 10.64 -4.76 -9.11
CA THR A 65 11.70 -3.79 -9.39
C THR A 65 11.49 -2.47 -8.63
N VAL A 66 12.56 -1.68 -8.49
CA VAL A 66 12.53 -0.41 -7.73
C VAL A 66 11.93 0.75 -8.56
N PRO A 67 11.37 1.81 -7.94
CA PRO A 67 10.69 2.88 -8.66
C PRO A 67 11.50 3.60 -9.73
N SER A 68 12.79 3.85 -9.51
CA SER A 68 13.62 4.49 -10.53
C SER A 68 13.85 3.60 -11.76
N HIS A 69 13.73 2.27 -11.62
CA HIS A 69 13.81 1.33 -12.73
C HIS A 69 12.53 1.32 -13.58
N HIS A 70 11.37 1.11 -12.95
CA HIS A 70 10.10 1.02 -13.66
C HIS A 70 9.51 2.40 -14.00
N GLY A 71 9.88 3.47 -13.32
CA GLY A 71 9.45 4.84 -13.59
C GLY A 71 7.98 5.16 -13.27
N ALA A 72 7.10 4.17 -13.17
CA ALA A 72 5.71 4.35 -12.76
C ALA A 72 5.62 5.00 -11.37
N GLY A 73 4.89 6.11 -11.27
CA GLY A 73 4.78 6.90 -10.05
C GLY A 73 6.00 7.80 -9.76
N MET A 74 6.98 7.81 -10.67
CA MET A 74 8.16 8.68 -10.66
C MET A 74 8.03 9.73 -11.77
N GLU A 75 8.55 9.41 -12.96
CA GLU A 75 8.44 10.24 -14.17
C GLU A 75 7.36 9.74 -15.14
N ASN A 76 6.96 8.46 -14.99
CA ASN A 76 5.97 7.79 -15.84
C ASN A 76 4.69 7.52 -15.05
N ASP A 77 3.58 7.41 -15.76
CA ASP A 77 2.36 6.84 -15.21
C ASP A 77 2.20 5.36 -15.57
N VAL A 78 2.93 4.89 -16.60
CA VAL A 78 2.78 3.55 -17.20
C VAL A 78 4.07 2.77 -17.02
N ILE A 79 3.96 1.48 -16.66
CA ILE A 79 5.15 0.60 -16.62
C ILE A 79 5.71 0.36 -18.04
N PRO A 80 7.04 0.20 -18.20
CA PRO A 80 7.67 -0.10 -19.48
C PRO A 80 7.20 -1.43 -20.09
N GLU A 81 7.21 -1.53 -21.41
CA GLU A 81 6.90 -2.78 -22.12
C GLU A 81 8.04 -3.80 -21.99
N GLU A 82 9.25 -3.33 -21.68
CA GLU A 82 10.47 -4.10 -21.53
C GLU A 82 10.52 -4.92 -20.23
N LEU A 83 9.65 -4.63 -19.26
CA LEU A 83 9.61 -5.31 -17.96
C LEU A 83 8.58 -6.44 -17.94
N ASP A 84 8.97 -7.69 -17.75
CA ASP A 84 8.00 -8.77 -17.51
C ASP A 84 7.34 -8.58 -16.13
N THR A 85 6.01 -8.52 -16.06
CA THR A 85 5.28 -8.44 -14.78
C THR A 85 5.25 -9.79 -14.05
N ILE A 86 5.03 -9.77 -12.73
CA ILE A 86 4.85 -10.96 -11.91
C ILE A 86 3.71 -11.85 -12.45
N PRO A 87 2.51 -11.31 -12.80
CA PRO A 87 1.47 -12.10 -13.46
C PRO A 87 1.89 -12.75 -14.78
N GLU A 88 2.65 -12.07 -15.64
CA GLU A 88 3.15 -12.64 -16.89
C GLU A 88 4.05 -13.86 -16.61
N ARG A 89 4.99 -13.71 -15.68
CA ARG A 89 5.92 -14.77 -15.26
C ARG A 89 5.19 -15.99 -14.67
N LEU A 90 4.13 -15.77 -13.90
CA LEU A 90 3.31 -16.85 -13.34
C LEU A 90 2.44 -17.52 -14.40
N THR A 91 1.87 -16.75 -15.34
CA THR A 91 1.10 -17.27 -16.47
C THR A 91 1.94 -18.21 -17.34
N GLU A 92 3.22 -17.89 -17.55
CA GLU A 92 4.17 -18.78 -18.26
C GLU A 92 4.36 -20.14 -17.58
N GLN A 93 4.18 -20.21 -16.26
CA GLN A 93 4.21 -21.48 -15.51
C GLN A 93 2.85 -22.19 -15.52
N GLY A 94 1.79 -21.57 -16.05
CA GLY A 94 0.43 -22.11 -16.07
C GLY A 94 -0.34 -21.83 -14.77
N TYR A 95 -0.14 -20.64 -14.19
CA TYR A 95 -1.01 -20.14 -13.13
C TYR A 95 -2.22 -19.44 -13.74
N HIS A 96 -3.39 -19.62 -13.14
CA HIS A 96 -4.49 -18.68 -13.32
C HIS A 96 -4.17 -17.38 -12.58
N THR A 97 -4.27 -16.23 -13.24
CA THR A 97 -3.91 -14.94 -12.65
C THR A 97 -5.14 -14.02 -12.60
N ALA A 98 -5.47 -13.54 -11.41
CA ALA A 98 -6.56 -12.60 -11.22
C ALA A 98 -6.17 -11.41 -10.35
N CYS A 99 -6.66 -10.23 -10.72
CA CYS A 99 -6.49 -9.00 -9.95
C CYS A 99 -7.86 -8.38 -9.63
N LEU A 100 -8.03 -7.94 -8.38
CA LEU A 100 -9.15 -7.15 -7.94
C LEU A 100 -8.62 -5.80 -7.44
N SER A 101 -9.13 -4.70 -7.99
CA SER A 101 -8.71 -3.35 -7.59
C SER A 101 -9.86 -2.34 -7.57
N PRO A 102 -10.02 -1.56 -6.49
CA PRO A 102 -10.86 -0.37 -6.47
C PRO A 102 -10.08 0.91 -6.85
N ASN A 103 -8.78 0.84 -7.11
CA ASN A 103 -7.93 1.99 -7.39
C ASN A 103 -7.54 2.03 -8.88
N SER A 104 -7.86 3.13 -9.56
CA SER A 104 -7.58 3.31 -11.00
C SER A 104 -6.09 3.40 -11.34
N HIS A 105 -5.21 3.70 -10.38
CA HIS A 105 -3.75 3.60 -10.58
C HIS A 105 -3.28 2.16 -10.76
N LEU A 106 -4.07 1.18 -10.34
CA LEU A 106 -3.88 -0.23 -10.67
C LEU A 106 -4.91 -0.57 -11.74
N SER A 107 -4.58 -0.33 -13.01
CA SER A 107 -5.46 -0.59 -14.17
C SER A 107 -4.70 -0.56 -15.49
N SER A 108 -5.41 -0.82 -16.59
CA SER A 108 -4.91 -0.68 -17.96
C SER A 108 -4.41 0.73 -18.32
N ALA A 109 -4.80 1.77 -17.57
CA ALA A 109 -4.25 3.13 -17.80
C ALA A 109 -2.76 3.23 -17.44
N THR A 110 -2.24 2.26 -16.69
CA THR A 110 -0.87 2.22 -16.15
C THR A 110 -0.11 0.95 -16.55
N ASP A 111 -0.72 0.11 -17.40
CA ASP A 111 -0.26 -1.23 -17.78
C ASP A 111 -0.05 -2.22 -16.60
N LEU A 112 -0.51 -1.90 -15.39
CA LEU A 112 -0.39 -2.79 -14.22
C LEU A 112 -1.41 -3.94 -14.21
N ASP A 113 -2.35 -3.97 -15.15
CA ASP A 113 -3.21 -5.14 -15.39
C ASP A 113 -2.53 -6.21 -16.27
N ARG A 114 -1.35 -5.92 -16.83
CA ARG A 114 -0.64 -6.80 -17.75
C ARG A 114 -0.30 -8.15 -17.10
N GLY A 115 -0.66 -9.22 -17.80
CA GLY A 115 -0.44 -10.61 -17.39
C GLY A 115 -1.53 -11.21 -16.50
N PHE A 116 -2.52 -10.43 -16.05
CA PHE A 116 -3.69 -10.99 -15.39
C PHE A 116 -4.69 -11.54 -16.44
N GLU A 117 -5.06 -12.83 -16.32
CA GLU A 117 -6.12 -13.43 -17.13
C GLU A 117 -7.48 -12.79 -16.83
N GLU A 118 -7.72 -12.47 -15.55
CA GLU A 118 -8.94 -11.81 -15.09
C GLU A 118 -8.64 -10.55 -14.28
N PHE A 119 -8.93 -9.39 -14.85
CA PHE A 119 -8.83 -8.11 -14.15
C PHE A 119 -10.21 -7.57 -13.77
N THR A 120 -10.43 -7.29 -12.48
CA THR A 120 -11.68 -6.70 -11.98
C THR A 120 -11.41 -5.33 -11.39
N TRP A 121 -11.76 -4.29 -12.14
CA TRP A 121 -11.82 -2.92 -11.65
C TRP A 121 -13.16 -2.65 -10.99
N LEU A 122 -13.16 -2.26 -9.71
CA LEU A 122 -14.37 -1.92 -8.96
C LEU A 122 -14.51 -0.40 -8.84
N SER A 123 -15.48 0.15 -9.55
CA SER A 123 -15.91 1.55 -9.46
C SER A 123 -17.43 1.64 -9.44
N ALA A 124 -17.97 2.84 -9.24
CA ALA A 124 -19.42 3.05 -9.30
C ALA A 124 -20.01 2.60 -10.65
N ASP A 125 -19.26 2.75 -11.74
CA ASP A 125 -19.71 2.42 -13.10
C ASP A 125 -19.59 0.93 -13.43
N THR A 126 -18.60 0.23 -12.86
CA THR A 126 -18.41 -1.21 -13.09
C THR A 126 -19.04 -2.10 -12.02
N LEU A 127 -19.64 -1.50 -10.98
CA LEU A 127 -20.16 -2.19 -9.80
C LEU A 127 -21.03 -3.42 -10.13
N LEU A 128 -21.96 -3.30 -11.08
CA LEU A 128 -22.86 -4.40 -11.45
C LEU A 128 -22.14 -5.52 -12.22
N GLU A 129 -21.19 -5.16 -13.07
CA GLU A 129 -20.38 -6.12 -13.84
C GLU A 129 -19.42 -6.87 -12.92
N ALA A 130 -18.67 -6.14 -12.08
CA ALA A 130 -17.70 -6.69 -11.14
C ALA A 130 -18.36 -7.59 -10.08
N ALA A 131 -19.33 -7.05 -9.32
CA ALA A 131 -19.92 -7.77 -8.18
C ALA A 131 -21.07 -8.70 -8.59
N GLY A 132 -21.82 -8.36 -9.64
CA GLY A 132 -23.03 -9.08 -10.02
C GLY A 132 -24.19 -8.90 -9.02
N PRO A 133 -25.43 -9.25 -9.43
CA PRO A 133 -26.64 -8.91 -8.68
C PRO A 133 -26.74 -9.57 -7.30
N ARG A 134 -26.13 -10.76 -7.13
CA ARG A 134 -26.18 -11.49 -5.85
C ARG A 134 -25.34 -10.80 -4.78
N ILE A 135 -24.11 -10.39 -5.10
CA ILE A 135 -23.23 -9.70 -4.16
C ILE A 135 -23.80 -8.32 -3.84
N LEU A 136 -24.34 -7.60 -4.83
CA LEU A 136 -25.01 -6.32 -4.58
C LEU A 136 -26.23 -6.46 -3.67
N ALA A 137 -27.03 -7.52 -3.82
CA ALA A 137 -28.12 -7.78 -2.89
C ALA A 137 -27.61 -8.05 -1.47
N LYS A 138 -26.50 -8.80 -1.30
CA LYS A 138 -25.84 -9.01 0.00
C LYS A 138 -25.35 -7.68 0.59
N TYR A 139 -24.71 -6.83 -0.20
CA TYR A 139 -24.25 -5.51 0.23
C TYR A 139 -25.42 -4.65 0.69
N LEU A 140 -26.50 -4.54 -0.09
CA LEU A 140 -27.69 -3.75 0.28
C LEU A 140 -28.32 -4.24 1.59
N LEU A 141 -28.39 -5.55 1.82
CA LEU A 141 -28.89 -6.13 3.07
C LEU A 141 -27.99 -5.82 4.27
N ASN A 142 -26.70 -5.56 4.04
CA ASN A 142 -25.70 -5.31 5.08
C ASN A 142 -25.08 -3.90 4.99
N CYS A 143 -25.69 -2.96 4.27
CA CYS A 143 -25.08 -1.66 3.95
C CYS A 143 -24.80 -0.79 5.18
N ARG A 144 -25.50 -1.01 6.30
CA ARG A 144 -25.24 -0.36 7.58
C ARG A 144 -24.17 -1.06 8.43
N ARG A 145 -23.87 -2.32 8.11
CA ARG A 145 -22.84 -3.12 8.79
C ARG A 145 -21.45 -2.89 8.19
N HIS A 146 -21.40 -2.64 6.88
CA HIS A 146 -20.17 -2.47 6.11
C HIS A 146 -20.09 -1.13 5.38
N GLY A 147 -20.89 -0.13 5.80
CA GLY A 147 -20.91 1.16 5.13
C GLY A 147 -21.86 2.17 5.80
N PRO A 148 -22.12 3.30 5.11
CA PRO A 148 -22.86 4.45 5.63
C PRO A 148 -24.39 4.27 5.60
N GLY A 149 -24.88 3.10 5.15
CA GLY A 149 -26.29 2.90 4.84
C GLY A 149 -26.66 3.37 3.42
N LEU A 150 -27.85 3.95 3.26
CA LEU A 150 -28.38 4.37 1.96
C LEU A 150 -28.01 5.84 1.70
N THR A 151 -26.96 6.06 0.92
CA THR A 151 -26.54 7.38 0.41
C THR A 151 -26.10 7.24 -1.05
N THR A 152 -26.02 8.36 -1.76
CA THR A 152 -25.47 8.43 -3.14
C THR A 152 -24.09 9.07 -3.17
N ASP A 153 -23.56 9.48 -2.02
CA ASP A 153 -22.24 10.07 -1.85
C ASP A 153 -21.20 8.93 -1.85
N THR A 154 -20.57 8.68 -3.00
CA THR A 154 -19.63 7.58 -3.26
C THR A 154 -18.46 7.57 -2.27
N ARG A 155 -17.97 8.76 -1.91
CA ARG A 155 -16.93 9.00 -0.89
C ARG A 155 -17.22 8.36 0.46
N ARG A 156 -18.48 8.06 0.80
CA ARG A 156 -18.83 7.45 2.09
C ARG A 156 -18.82 5.92 2.08
N HIS A 157 -18.68 5.31 0.90
CA HIS A 157 -18.79 3.88 0.70
C HIS A 157 -17.42 3.23 0.58
N GLY A 158 -16.94 2.60 1.66
CA GLY A 158 -15.80 1.69 1.58
C GLY A 158 -16.06 0.51 0.64
N THR A 159 -15.03 0.08 -0.08
CA THR A 159 -15.13 -0.98 -1.10
C THR A 159 -14.82 -2.37 -0.54
N GLY A 160 -14.20 -2.46 0.64
CA GLY A 160 -13.66 -3.71 1.18
C GLY A 160 -14.66 -4.88 1.23
N PHE A 161 -15.94 -4.65 1.56
CA PHE A 161 -16.93 -5.75 1.56
C PHE A 161 -17.16 -6.35 0.17
N LEU A 162 -17.27 -5.50 -0.86
CA LEU A 162 -17.49 -5.94 -2.23
C LEU A 162 -16.27 -6.67 -2.75
N MET A 163 -15.08 -6.09 -2.50
CA MET A 163 -13.79 -6.70 -2.81
C MET A 163 -13.68 -8.10 -2.19
N ASN A 164 -14.00 -8.24 -0.91
CA ASN A 164 -13.96 -9.53 -0.20
C ASN A 164 -14.94 -10.56 -0.80
N GLU A 165 -16.19 -10.19 -1.10
CA GLU A 165 -17.14 -11.12 -1.70
C GLU A 165 -16.78 -11.50 -3.15
N ILE A 166 -16.12 -10.61 -3.90
CA ILE A 166 -15.58 -10.94 -5.22
C ILE A 166 -14.38 -11.88 -5.09
N ALA A 167 -13.47 -11.65 -4.14
CA ALA A 167 -12.35 -12.53 -3.85
C ALA A 167 -12.82 -13.95 -3.51
N LYS A 168 -13.82 -14.10 -2.63
CA LYS A 168 -14.43 -15.41 -2.33
C LYS A 168 -14.99 -16.10 -3.57
N ARG A 169 -15.64 -15.34 -4.46
CA ARG A 169 -16.14 -15.88 -5.74
C ARG A 169 -15.00 -16.40 -6.62
N ARG A 170 -13.85 -15.71 -6.65
CA ARG A 170 -12.65 -16.20 -7.36
C ARG A 170 -12.08 -17.47 -6.74
N LEU A 171 -11.99 -17.52 -5.42
CA LEU A 171 -11.55 -18.74 -4.73
C LEU A 171 -12.50 -19.92 -4.99
N ASP A 172 -13.82 -19.68 -5.06
CA ASP A 172 -14.79 -20.72 -5.48
C ASP A 172 -14.53 -21.21 -6.91
N ASP A 173 -14.17 -20.32 -7.84
CA ASP A 173 -13.87 -20.66 -9.23
C ASP A 173 -12.60 -21.54 -9.35
N TYR A 174 -11.64 -21.39 -8.43
CA TYR A 174 -10.41 -22.18 -8.38
C TYR A 174 -10.51 -23.45 -7.53
N ALA A 175 -11.49 -23.54 -6.63
CA ALA A 175 -11.65 -24.69 -5.74
C ALA A 175 -11.83 -26.01 -6.52
N GLY A 176 -10.93 -26.97 -6.27
CA GLY A 176 -10.93 -28.28 -6.94
C GLY A 176 -10.33 -28.30 -8.34
N ASN A 177 -9.65 -27.22 -8.76
CA ASN A 177 -8.74 -27.24 -9.91
C ASN A 177 -7.33 -27.69 -9.46
N ASP A 178 -6.64 -28.47 -10.29
CA ASP A 178 -5.26 -28.91 -10.06
C ASP A 178 -4.22 -27.85 -10.51
N GLU A 179 -4.64 -26.86 -11.31
CA GLU A 179 -3.79 -25.76 -11.77
C GLU A 179 -3.69 -24.68 -10.68
N PRO A 180 -2.48 -24.17 -10.36
CA PRO A 180 -2.33 -23.18 -9.30
C PRO A 180 -2.84 -21.81 -9.75
N PHE A 181 -3.09 -20.92 -8.79
CA PHE A 181 -3.55 -19.56 -9.08
C PHE A 181 -2.76 -18.50 -8.33
N PHE A 182 -2.79 -17.28 -8.87
CA PHE A 182 -2.34 -16.05 -8.24
C PHE A 182 -3.49 -15.06 -8.18
N LEU A 183 -3.96 -14.77 -6.98
CA LEU A 183 -4.99 -13.78 -6.71
C LEU A 183 -4.35 -12.56 -6.03
N TYR A 184 -4.31 -11.43 -6.73
CA TYR A 184 -3.94 -10.14 -6.19
C TYR A 184 -5.20 -9.35 -5.82
N ALA A 185 -5.40 -9.02 -4.55
CA ALA A 185 -6.56 -8.28 -4.07
C ALA A 185 -6.14 -7.00 -3.34
N HIS A 186 -6.36 -5.86 -3.96
CA HIS A 186 -6.07 -4.54 -3.39
C HIS A 186 -7.31 -3.99 -2.69
N TYR A 187 -7.29 -3.87 -1.37
CA TYR A 187 -8.39 -3.33 -0.57
C TYR A 187 -8.16 -1.82 -0.41
N GLY A 188 -9.14 -1.00 -0.80
CA GLY A 188 -8.98 0.45 -0.79
C GLY A 188 -9.15 1.15 0.57
N ASP A 189 -9.39 0.39 1.64
CA ASP A 189 -9.56 0.92 3.01
C ASP A 189 -8.30 0.56 3.81
N PRO A 190 -7.71 1.45 4.65
CA PRO A 190 -8.23 2.72 5.20
C PRO A 190 -7.89 4.02 4.44
N HIS A 191 -7.74 4.05 3.12
CA HIS A 191 -7.45 5.29 2.39
C HIS A 191 -8.51 6.39 2.64
N HIS A 192 -8.10 7.64 2.86
CA HIS A 192 -9.03 8.76 3.05
C HIS A 192 -10.03 8.91 1.86
N PRO A 193 -11.30 9.27 2.08
CA PRO A 193 -11.89 9.83 3.30
C PRO A 193 -12.21 8.79 4.37
N TYR A 194 -11.77 9.05 5.61
CA TYR A 194 -12.05 8.16 6.73
C TYR A 194 -13.54 8.18 7.12
N HIS A 195 -14.26 7.14 6.72
CA HIS A 195 -15.68 6.97 6.94
C HIS A 195 -16.06 5.50 7.29
N PRO A 196 -15.50 4.94 8.38
CA PRO A 196 -15.68 3.53 8.78
C PRO A 196 -17.13 3.16 9.07
N PRO A 197 -17.57 1.90 9.06
CA PRO A 197 -18.91 1.54 9.54
C PRO A 197 -19.08 1.85 11.04
N GLN A 198 -20.28 2.28 11.45
CA GLN A 198 -20.52 2.80 12.82
C GLN A 198 -20.09 1.83 13.92
N ARG A 199 -20.32 0.54 13.75
CA ARG A 199 -19.94 -0.49 14.72
C ARG A 199 -18.43 -0.59 15.01
N TYR A 200 -17.59 -0.10 14.11
CA TYR A 200 -16.13 -0.05 14.31
C TYR A 200 -15.74 1.26 14.98
N LEU A 201 -16.29 2.39 14.50
CA LEU A 201 -16.07 3.68 15.14
C LEU A 201 -16.51 3.69 16.62
N ASP A 202 -17.61 3.02 16.95
CA ASP A 202 -18.10 2.88 18.33
C ASP A 202 -17.08 2.22 19.28
N ARG A 203 -16.08 1.46 18.76
CA ARG A 203 -15.02 0.84 19.57
C ARG A 203 -14.02 1.86 20.10
N TYR A 204 -13.87 2.98 19.42
CA TYR A 204 -12.88 4.03 19.72
C TYR A 204 -13.54 5.38 20.08
N ALA A 205 -14.86 5.40 20.23
CA ALA A 205 -15.62 6.63 20.47
C ALA A 205 -15.36 7.26 21.86
N GLU A 206 -14.73 6.53 22.79
CA GLU A 206 -14.32 7.06 24.10
C GLU A 206 -12.96 7.79 24.03
N ASP A 207 -12.25 7.71 22.90
CA ASP A 207 -10.90 8.27 22.73
C ASP A 207 -10.91 9.75 22.34
N PHE A 208 -12.08 10.32 22.02
CA PHE A 208 -12.27 11.72 21.66
C PHE A 208 -13.56 12.28 22.29
N GLU A 209 -13.59 13.58 22.53
CA GLU A 209 -14.69 14.29 23.20
C GLU A 209 -15.87 14.59 22.26
N MET A 210 -15.60 14.80 20.96
CA MET A 210 -16.64 15.09 19.99
C MET A 210 -17.58 13.89 19.74
N ASP A 211 -18.79 14.17 19.27
CA ASP A 211 -19.70 13.08 18.88
C ASP A 211 -19.26 12.43 17.56
N THR A 212 -19.62 11.15 17.37
CA THR A 212 -19.20 10.35 16.21
C THR A 212 -19.73 10.86 14.87
N ASP A 213 -20.86 11.57 14.84
CA ASP A 213 -21.39 12.19 13.61
C ASP A 213 -20.54 13.41 13.21
N ARG A 214 -20.09 14.19 14.20
CA ARG A 214 -19.11 15.26 13.97
C ARG A 214 -17.76 14.71 13.53
N ALA A 215 -17.25 13.64 14.15
CA ALA A 215 -16.01 13.00 13.73
C ALA A 215 -16.08 12.56 12.25
N ARG A 216 -17.15 11.88 11.81
CA ARG A 216 -17.31 11.51 10.39
C ARG A 216 -17.31 12.71 9.43
N LYS A 217 -17.93 13.82 9.83
CA LYS A 217 -17.89 15.06 9.04
C LYS A 217 -16.49 15.66 9.00
N LEU A 218 -15.72 15.52 10.08
CA LEU A 218 -14.31 15.90 10.11
C LEU A 218 -13.49 15.05 9.13
N GLY A 219 -13.70 13.73 9.07
CA GLY A 219 -13.04 12.85 8.08
C GLY A 219 -13.32 13.26 6.62
N LEU A 220 -14.56 13.62 6.30
CA LEU A 220 -14.92 14.17 4.99
C LEU A 220 -14.32 15.56 4.76
N TYR A 221 -14.32 16.43 5.76
CA TYR A 221 -13.71 17.76 5.68
C TYR A 221 -12.19 17.67 5.44
N HIS A 222 -11.51 16.76 6.15
CA HIS A 222 -10.10 16.42 5.97
C HIS A 222 -9.81 16.06 4.51
N HIS A 223 -10.56 15.10 3.95
CA HIS A 223 -10.40 14.69 2.56
C HIS A 223 -10.69 15.82 1.56
N ASP A 224 -11.83 16.51 1.71
CA ASP A 224 -12.26 17.56 0.78
C ASP A 224 -11.32 18.79 0.77
N ASN A 225 -10.53 18.99 1.83
CA ASN A 225 -9.69 20.18 2.03
C ASN A 225 -8.21 19.83 2.24
N LEU A 226 -7.78 18.61 1.91
CA LEU A 226 -6.46 18.06 2.24
C LEU A 226 -5.31 19.04 1.93
N HIS A 227 -5.22 19.52 0.68
CA HIS A 227 -4.15 20.43 0.27
C HIS A 227 -4.18 21.79 0.98
N GLN A 228 -5.37 22.33 1.26
CA GLN A 228 -5.51 23.59 2.00
C GLN A 228 -5.09 23.40 3.46
N LEU A 229 -5.47 22.28 4.08
CA LEU A 229 -5.11 21.96 5.46
C LEU A 229 -3.60 21.79 5.62
N ILE A 230 -2.93 21.14 4.67
CA ILE A 230 -1.46 21.05 4.62
C ILE A 230 -0.85 22.44 4.46
N ALA A 231 -1.33 23.24 3.50
CA ALA A 231 -0.83 24.59 3.26
C ALA A 231 -0.98 25.51 4.49
N ASP A 232 -1.98 25.26 5.34
CA ASP A 232 -2.23 25.98 6.59
C ASP A 232 -1.53 25.36 7.82
N GLY A 233 -0.66 24.37 7.62
CA GLY A 233 0.14 23.77 8.69
C GLY A 233 -0.64 22.77 9.56
N CYS A 234 -1.59 22.05 8.96
CA CYS A 234 -2.42 21.04 9.61
C CYS A 234 -3.13 21.54 10.89
N PRO A 235 -3.99 22.56 10.81
CA PRO A 235 -4.48 23.33 11.95
C PRO A 235 -5.59 22.64 12.76
N PHE A 236 -5.44 21.35 13.07
CA PHE A 236 -6.40 20.59 13.86
C PHE A 236 -6.15 20.75 15.37
N ALA A 237 -7.24 20.84 16.13
CA ALA A 237 -7.18 20.74 17.59
C ALA A 237 -6.82 19.31 18.04
N ALA A 238 -6.35 19.15 19.29
CA ALA A 238 -6.00 17.84 19.84
C ALA A 238 -7.14 16.81 19.70
N ASP A 239 -8.37 17.21 20.04
CA ASP A 239 -9.57 16.36 19.90
C ASP A 239 -9.88 15.99 18.45
N GLU A 240 -9.59 16.88 17.49
CA GLU A 240 -9.75 16.62 16.06
C GLU A 240 -8.72 15.60 15.55
N TRP A 241 -7.48 15.68 16.03
CA TRP A 241 -6.47 14.66 15.75
C TRP A 241 -6.85 13.30 16.32
N ASP A 242 -7.32 13.25 17.56
CA ASP A 242 -7.74 12.00 18.19
C ASP A 242 -8.92 11.37 17.44
N ALA A 243 -9.87 12.19 16.99
CA ALA A 243 -10.99 11.74 16.16
C ALA A 243 -10.55 11.23 14.77
N LEU A 244 -9.61 11.90 14.09
CA LEU A 244 -9.08 11.46 12.80
C LEU A 244 -8.37 10.11 12.91
N ARG A 245 -7.51 9.93 13.92
CA ARG A 245 -6.84 8.64 14.18
C ARG A 245 -7.85 7.55 14.51
N ALA A 246 -8.88 7.84 15.31
CA ALA A 246 -9.92 6.87 15.64
C ALA A 246 -10.77 6.44 14.43
N LEU A 247 -11.00 7.34 13.46
CA LEU A 247 -11.68 6.99 12.20
C LEU A 247 -10.82 6.06 11.35
N TYR A 248 -9.54 6.39 11.18
CA TYR A 248 -8.56 5.58 10.47
C TYR A 248 -8.41 4.17 11.09
N ASP A 249 -8.24 4.09 12.40
CA ASP A 249 -8.13 2.82 13.14
C ASP A 249 -9.41 1.97 13.06
N ALA A 250 -10.58 2.61 12.93
CA ALA A 250 -11.83 1.92 12.69
C ALA A 250 -11.98 1.37 11.27
N GLU A 251 -11.33 1.98 10.28
CA GLU A 251 -11.24 1.42 8.94
C GLU A 251 -10.28 0.25 8.90
N ILE A 252 -9.08 0.37 9.52
CA ILE A 252 -8.15 -0.76 9.70
C ILE A 252 -8.87 -1.95 10.34
N ALA A 253 -9.59 -1.73 11.45
CA ALA A 253 -10.32 -2.80 12.13
C ALA A 253 -11.45 -3.41 11.31
N HIS A 254 -12.07 -2.65 10.41
CA HIS A 254 -13.06 -3.19 9.50
C HIS A 254 -12.40 -4.02 8.40
N THR A 255 -11.31 -3.53 7.83
CA THR A 255 -10.52 -4.22 6.82
C THR A 255 -9.93 -5.53 7.37
N ASP A 256 -9.35 -5.53 8.57
CA ASP A 256 -8.86 -6.72 9.26
C ASP A 256 -9.95 -7.80 9.44
N ASP A 257 -11.16 -7.40 9.85
CA ASP A 257 -12.31 -8.32 9.96
C ASP A 257 -12.68 -8.94 8.60
N LEU A 258 -12.48 -8.23 7.48
CA LEU A 258 -12.72 -8.75 6.13
C LEU A 258 -11.61 -9.71 5.68
N VAL A 259 -10.34 -9.39 6.00
CA VAL A 259 -9.19 -10.26 5.74
C VAL A 259 -9.35 -11.59 6.48
N GLY A 260 -9.70 -11.54 7.77
CA GLY A 260 -9.96 -12.73 8.56
C GLY A 260 -11.09 -13.60 7.99
N ASP A 261 -12.16 -12.97 7.50
CA ASP A 261 -13.29 -13.66 6.84
C ASP A 261 -12.90 -14.28 5.49
N LEU A 262 -12.02 -13.63 4.70
CA LEU A 262 -11.48 -14.22 3.46
C LEU A 262 -10.59 -15.42 3.75
N PHE A 263 -9.66 -15.28 4.70
CA PHE A 263 -8.73 -16.33 5.11
C PHE A 263 -9.49 -17.56 5.64
N ASP A 264 -10.46 -17.37 6.54
CA ASP A 264 -11.31 -18.44 7.06
C ASP A 264 -12.24 -19.03 5.98
N TYR A 265 -12.58 -18.27 4.93
CA TYR A 265 -13.30 -18.79 3.77
C TYR A 265 -12.42 -19.71 2.92
N ALA A 266 -11.21 -19.27 2.58
CA ALA A 266 -10.26 -20.03 1.79
C ALA A 266 -9.89 -21.35 2.48
N ASN A 267 -9.62 -21.33 3.78
CA ASN A 267 -9.35 -22.53 4.57
C ASN A 267 -10.51 -23.54 4.58
N ARG A 268 -11.77 -23.08 4.40
CA ARG A 268 -12.92 -23.99 4.29
C ARG A 268 -13.06 -24.62 2.91
N LEU A 269 -12.47 -24.02 1.88
CA LEU A 269 -12.43 -24.59 0.54
C LEU A 269 -11.39 -25.70 0.41
N ASP A 270 -10.49 -25.86 1.40
CA ASP A 270 -9.42 -26.85 1.40
C ASP A 270 -8.55 -26.71 0.13
N LEU A 271 -8.16 -25.46 -0.15
CA LEU A 271 -7.24 -25.17 -1.24
C LEU A 271 -5.90 -25.82 -0.88
N ASP A 272 -5.39 -26.69 -1.75
CA ASP A 272 -4.05 -27.26 -1.62
C ASP A 272 -2.99 -26.14 -1.45
N ASP A 273 -1.78 -26.49 -0.98
CA ASP A 273 -0.60 -25.61 -0.76
C ASP A 273 -0.80 -24.13 -1.15
N THR A 274 -1.29 -23.31 -0.21
CA THR A 274 -1.63 -21.90 -0.48
C THR A 274 -0.84 -20.98 0.44
N VAL A 275 -0.13 -20.02 -0.16
CA VAL A 275 0.56 -18.94 0.55
C VAL A 275 -0.31 -17.69 0.55
N PHE A 276 -0.61 -17.19 1.75
CA PHE A 276 -1.25 -15.90 1.97
C PHE A 276 -0.19 -14.87 2.31
N VAL A 277 -0.17 -13.77 1.56
CA VAL A 277 0.63 -12.58 1.87
C VAL A 277 -0.33 -11.42 2.10
N ILE A 278 -0.26 -10.80 3.27
CA ILE A 278 -1.12 -9.68 3.67
C ILE A 278 -0.21 -8.51 4.04
N THR A 279 -0.34 -7.39 3.33
CA THR A 279 0.55 -6.23 3.46
C THR A 279 -0.20 -4.91 3.25
N ALA A 280 0.47 -3.77 3.41
CA ALA A 280 0.07 -2.50 2.80
C ALA A 280 0.98 -2.11 1.64
N ASP A 281 0.51 -1.20 0.77
CA ASP A 281 1.32 -0.58 -0.29
C ASP A 281 2.12 0.61 0.23
N HIS A 282 1.57 1.40 1.15
CA HIS A 282 2.23 2.46 1.91
C HIS A 282 1.39 2.79 3.17
N GLY A 283 1.86 3.73 3.99
CA GLY A 283 1.16 4.30 5.14
C GLY A 283 0.55 5.68 4.86
N GLU A 284 0.29 6.45 5.92
CA GLU A 284 -0.36 7.76 5.84
C GLU A 284 0.06 8.72 6.98
N LEU A 285 0.22 10.01 6.70
CA LEU A 285 0.63 11.03 7.66
C LEU A 285 -0.57 11.63 8.39
N PHE A 286 -0.39 11.87 9.68
CA PHE A 286 -1.29 12.54 10.63
C PHE A 286 -0.62 13.77 11.25
N GLY A 287 0.03 14.60 10.40
CA GLY A 287 0.67 15.85 10.78
C GLY A 287 2.19 15.75 10.97
N GLU A 288 2.78 14.56 10.90
CA GLU A 288 4.24 14.41 10.83
C GLU A 288 4.77 15.24 9.65
N HIS A 289 5.88 15.94 9.87
CA HIS A 289 6.45 16.90 8.92
C HIS A 289 5.48 17.98 8.42
N GLY A 290 4.42 18.30 9.16
CA GLY A 290 3.40 19.26 8.72
C GLY A 290 2.58 18.79 7.52
N MET A 291 2.54 17.47 7.28
CA MET A 291 1.91 16.85 6.12
C MET A 291 0.75 15.94 6.54
N LEU A 292 -0.14 15.71 5.58
CA LEU A 292 -1.24 14.74 5.65
C LEU A 292 -1.14 13.82 4.44
N ALA A 293 -1.83 12.68 4.49
CA ALA A 293 -1.80 11.68 3.43
C ALA A 293 -0.36 11.16 3.17
N HIS A 294 -0.03 10.81 1.93
CA HIS A 294 1.23 10.17 1.56
C HIS A 294 1.87 10.92 0.37
N LEU A 295 2.29 12.17 0.62
CA LEU A 295 2.59 13.12 -0.45
C LEU A 295 4.07 13.26 -0.79
N VAL A 296 4.84 13.96 0.04
CA VAL A 296 6.16 14.49 -0.39
C VAL A 296 7.35 13.96 0.40
N VAL A 297 7.12 13.12 1.41
CA VAL A 297 8.16 12.58 2.31
C VAL A 297 8.22 11.05 2.22
N THR A 298 9.34 10.49 2.65
CA THR A 298 9.63 9.04 2.72
C THR A 298 9.61 8.50 4.15
N ASP A 299 9.05 9.25 5.11
CA ASP A 299 8.98 8.94 6.55
C ASP A 299 8.45 7.52 6.86
N ASP A 300 8.79 6.92 8.01
CA ASP A 300 8.33 5.58 8.39
C ASP A 300 6.79 5.53 8.53
N ALA A 301 6.13 6.64 8.88
CA ALA A 301 4.67 6.76 8.81
C ALA A 301 4.08 6.50 7.41
N VAL A 302 4.90 6.62 6.36
CA VAL A 302 4.50 6.30 4.98
C VAL A 302 5.14 5.01 4.50
N SER A 303 6.36 4.70 4.94
CA SER A 303 7.17 3.64 4.36
C SER A 303 7.12 2.30 5.12
N HIS A 304 6.92 2.33 6.44
CA HIS A 304 6.89 1.15 7.29
C HIS A 304 5.48 0.55 7.34
N VAL A 305 5.33 -0.62 6.73
CA VAL A 305 4.04 -1.26 6.45
C VAL A 305 3.95 -2.64 7.12
N PRO A 306 2.74 -3.10 7.50
CA PRO A 306 2.58 -4.47 7.99
C PRO A 306 2.89 -5.47 6.88
N LEU A 307 3.46 -6.62 7.25
CA LEU A 307 3.57 -7.80 6.40
C LEU A 307 3.31 -9.05 7.23
N VAL A 308 2.26 -9.80 6.87
CA VAL A 308 1.93 -11.11 7.44
C VAL A 308 1.93 -12.14 6.33
N VAL A 309 2.64 -13.24 6.56
CA VAL A 309 2.71 -14.38 5.64
C VAL A 309 2.19 -15.62 6.36
N HIS A 310 1.38 -16.41 5.68
CA HIS A 310 0.93 -17.71 6.16
C HIS A 310 1.08 -18.75 5.06
N GLY A 311 1.73 -19.87 5.39
CA GLY A 311 2.27 -20.81 4.42
C GLY A 311 3.57 -20.31 3.79
N GLY A 312 4.24 -21.18 3.03
CA GLY A 312 5.47 -20.82 2.33
C GLY A 312 6.69 -20.73 3.26
N ASP A 313 7.12 -21.89 3.77
CA ASP A 313 8.21 -22.06 4.75
C ASP A 313 9.47 -21.22 4.46
N ALA A 314 9.82 -21.04 3.19
CA ALA A 314 10.92 -20.19 2.73
C ALA A 314 10.90 -18.76 3.30
N ILE A 315 9.69 -18.22 3.45
CA ILE A 315 9.45 -16.84 3.88
C ILE A 315 9.20 -16.86 5.39
N THR A 316 8.39 -17.78 5.89
CA THR A 316 8.03 -17.81 7.31
C THR A 316 9.20 -18.21 8.22
N ASP A 317 10.13 -19.04 7.75
CA ASP A 317 11.34 -19.43 8.48
C ASP A 317 12.53 -18.47 8.25
N HIS A 318 12.36 -17.38 7.49
CA HIS A 318 13.45 -16.45 7.14
C HIS A 318 14.15 -15.84 8.38
N ASP A 319 15.47 -15.98 8.51
CA ASP A 319 16.16 -15.52 9.73
C ASP A 319 16.40 -13.99 9.81
N GLY A 320 16.12 -13.23 8.74
CA GLY A 320 16.27 -11.76 8.71
C GLY A 320 15.04 -10.99 9.21
N GLU A 321 15.26 -9.73 9.59
CA GLU A 321 14.23 -8.81 10.08
C GLU A 321 13.72 -7.89 8.97
N THR A 322 14.62 -7.23 8.23
CA THR A 322 14.29 -6.30 7.15
C THR A 322 13.86 -7.03 5.88
N VAL A 323 12.69 -6.69 5.35
CA VAL A 323 12.15 -7.24 4.10
C VAL A 323 11.44 -6.16 3.28
N GLN A 324 11.32 -6.38 1.97
CA GLN A 324 10.47 -5.59 1.09
C GLN A 324 9.60 -6.49 0.20
N HIS A 325 8.53 -5.93 -0.38
CA HIS A 325 7.57 -6.71 -1.19
C HIS A 325 8.20 -7.48 -2.36
N ALA A 326 9.25 -6.92 -2.97
CA ALA A 326 9.97 -7.53 -4.08
C ALA A 326 10.72 -8.81 -3.64
N ASP A 327 11.16 -8.87 -2.38
CA ASP A 327 11.82 -10.07 -1.82
C ASP A 327 10.82 -11.22 -1.71
N VAL A 328 9.61 -10.93 -1.20
CA VAL A 328 8.51 -11.89 -1.12
C VAL A 328 8.11 -12.37 -2.51
N MET A 329 7.96 -11.45 -3.47
CA MET A 329 7.60 -11.81 -4.84
C MET A 329 8.67 -12.64 -5.55
N ARG A 330 9.96 -12.31 -5.38
CA ARG A 330 11.06 -13.12 -5.92
C ARG A 330 11.01 -14.52 -5.34
N THR A 331 10.94 -14.65 -4.01
CA THR A 331 10.89 -15.93 -3.31
C THR A 331 9.72 -16.80 -3.79
N LEU A 332 8.52 -16.21 -3.95
CA LEU A 332 7.34 -16.90 -4.47
C LEU A 332 7.53 -17.36 -5.93
N LEU A 333 8.15 -16.55 -6.78
CA LEU A 333 8.46 -16.93 -8.16
C LEU A 333 9.47 -18.08 -8.23
N GLU A 334 10.50 -18.09 -7.37
CA GLU A 334 11.47 -19.19 -7.30
C GLU A 334 10.79 -20.50 -6.90
N ARG A 335 9.89 -20.46 -5.90
CA ARG A 335 9.07 -21.62 -5.49
C ARG A 335 8.13 -22.07 -6.61
N ALA A 336 7.54 -21.14 -7.35
CA ALA A 336 6.70 -21.42 -8.49
C ALA A 336 7.46 -22.00 -9.70
N GLY A 337 8.80 -21.95 -9.71
CA GLY A 337 9.64 -22.31 -10.84
C GLY A 337 9.59 -21.29 -11.99
N ALA A 338 9.15 -20.06 -11.70
CA ALA A 338 9.09 -18.97 -12.65
C ALA A 338 10.45 -18.27 -12.79
N ARG A 339 10.59 -17.48 -13.86
CA ARG A 339 11.79 -16.68 -14.16
C ARG A 339 11.95 -15.56 -13.15
N THR A 340 13.15 -15.37 -12.60
CA THR A 340 13.47 -14.29 -11.65
C THR A 340 14.55 -13.32 -12.16
N GLU A 341 14.99 -13.46 -13.42
CA GLU A 341 15.95 -12.52 -14.00
C GLU A 341 15.36 -11.11 -14.07
N GLY A 342 16.14 -10.13 -13.63
CA GLY A 342 15.79 -8.70 -13.63
C GLY A 342 14.93 -8.26 -12.45
N LEU A 343 14.64 -9.14 -11.48
CA LEU A 343 14.02 -8.72 -10.21
C LEU A 343 15.09 -8.14 -9.28
N HIS A 344 14.71 -7.15 -8.46
CA HIS A 344 15.59 -6.46 -7.51
C HIS A 344 15.34 -6.88 -6.05
N GLY A 345 14.37 -7.77 -5.83
CA GLY A 345 14.21 -8.45 -4.55
C GLY A 345 15.31 -9.51 -4.32
N ILE A 346 15.50 -9.94 -3.09
CA ILE A 346 16.34 -11.09 -2.70
C ILE A 346 15.50 -12.36 -2.53
N ASP A 347 16.12 -13.54 -2.61
CA ASP A 347 15.44 -14.78 -2.22
C ASP A 347 15.56 -14.99 -0.71
N LEU A 348 14.43 -14.98 0.00
CA LEU A 348 14.38 -15.05 1.46
C LEU A 348 14.80 -16.43 2.01
N ASP A 349 14.86 -17.48 1.17
CA ASP A 349 15.39 -18.79 1.57
C ASP A 349 16.93 -18.82 1.66
N GLU A 350 17.61 -17.94 0.91
CA GLU A 350 19.07 -17.99 0.72
C GLU A 350 19.80 -16.73 1.21
N GLU A 351 19.13 -15.59 1.23
CA GLU A 351 19.72 -14.26 1.42
C GLU A 351 19.02 -13.50 2.56
N THR A 352 19.68 -12.48 3.10
CA THR A 352 19.12 -11.53 4.07
C THR A 352 19.42 -10.10 3.64
N ARG A 353 18.54 -9.16 3.96
CA ARG A 353 18.66 -7.75 3.58
C ARG A 353 19.13 -6.90 4.77
N GLU A 354 20.07 -6.00 4.53
CA GLU A 354 20.55 -5.05 5.55
C GLU A 354 19.83 -3.69 5.50
N HIS A 355 19.25 -3.35 4.34
CA HIS A 355 18.58 -2.07 4.13
C HIS A 355 17.41 -2.18 3.15
N SER A 356 16.38 -1.38 3.38
CA SER A 356 15.32 -1.13 2.41
C SER A 356 15.61 0.13 1.58
N LEU A 357 15.04 0.18 0.37
CA LEU A 357 15.00 1.38 -0.47
C LEU A 357 13.55 1.85 -0.64
N THR A 358 13.28 3.11 -0.31
CA THR A 358 12.01 3.79 -0.62
C THR A 358 12.28 5.03 -1.47
N GLN A 359 11.48 5.25 -2.51
CA GLN A 359 11.66 6.37 -3.43
C GLN A 359 10.39 7.20 -3.64
N ARG A 360 10.60 8.47 -3.99
CA ARG A 360 9.57 9.43 -4.40
C ARG A 360 10.02 10.24 -5.60
N GLY A 361 9.18 10.30 -6.64
CA GLY A 361 9.44 11.09 -7.85
C GLY A 361 9.29 12.60 -7.67
N ALA A 362 10.12 13.37 -8.36
CA ALA A 362 10.11 14.84 -8.36
C ALA A 362 8.81 15.44 -8.90
N LYS A 363 8.30 14.90 -10.02
CA LYS A 363 7.13 15.45 -10.75
C LYS A 363 5.90 15.65 -9.85
N ARG A 364 5.52 14.61 -9.10
CA ARG A 364 4.37 14.67 -8.17
C ARG A 364 4.64 15.57 -6.97
N ALA A 365 5.85 15.50 -6.41
CA ALA A 365 6.23 16.31 -5.25
C ALA A 365 6.20 17.81 -5.55
N LEU A 366 6.82 18.23 -6.65
CA LEU A 366 6.80 19.62 -7.11
C LEU A 366 5.38 20.14 -7.34
N LYS A 367 4.55 19.35 -8.03
CA LYS A 367 3.13 19.71 -8.24
C LYS A 367 2.39 19.97 -6.93
N ASN A 368 2.62 19.15 -5.91
CA ASN A 368 1.99 19.31 -4.60
C ASN A 368 2.54 20.52 -3.83
N LEU A 369 3.86 20.70 -3.80
CA LEU A 369 4.49 21.85 -3.12
C LEU A 369 4.07 23.19 -3.76
N ASP A 370 4.05 23.27 -5.09
CA ASP A 370 3.55 24.44 -5.82
C ASP A 370 2.09 24.71 -5.46
N ARG A 371 1.26 23.66 -5.39
CA ARG A 371 -0.14 23.79 -4.99
C ARG A 371 -0.30 24.31 -3.58
N PHE A 372 0.51 23.88 -2.61
CA PHE A 372 0.45 24.39 -1.25
C PHE A 372 0.84 25.88 -1.19
N ALA A 373 1.89 26.27 -1.90
CA ALA A 373 2.31 27.67 -1.99
C ALA A 373 1.26 28.58 -2.68
N GLU A 374 0.52 28.06 -3.66
CA GLU A 374 -0.62 28.75 -4.28
C GLU A 374 -1.78 28.96 -3.31
N LEU A 375 -2.09 27.96 -2.49
CA LEU A 375 -3.19 27.98 -1.53
C LEU A 375 -2.87 28.85 -0.31
N ASN A 376 -1.62 28.88 0.11
CA ASN A 376 -1.15 29.70 1.23
C ASN A 376 0.23 30.32 0.91
N PRO A 377 0.30 31.64 0.65
CA PRO A 377 1.58 32.33 0.40
C PRO A 377 2.58 32.30 1.56
N ASP A 378 2.15 31.96 2.77
CA ASP A 378 3.00 31.81 3.95
C ASP A 378 3.53 30.37 4.11
N PHE A 379 3.13 29.42 3.25
CA PHE A 379 3.67 28.06 3.24
C PHE A 379 5.16 28.07 2.88
N ASP A 380 5.97 27.40 3.71
CA ASP A 380 7.42 27.26 3.49
C ASP A 380 7.75 25.89 2.90
N PRO A 381 8.09 25.79 1.60
CA PRO A 381 8.46 24.53 0.99
C PRO A 381 9.92 24.12 1.27
N SER A 382 10.74 24.99 1.88
CA SER A 382 12.19 24.75 2.04
C SER A 382 12.57 23.49 2.84
N PRO A 383 11.76 22.98 3.79
CA PRO A 383 12.05 21.73 4.47
C PRO A 383 11.89 20.48 3.60
N TYR A 384 11.29 20.55 2.41
CA TYR A 384 10.99 19.35 1.61
C TYR A 384 11.98 19.20 0.44
N HIS A 385 12.27 17.96 0.05
CA HIS A 385 13.08 17.68 -1.14
C HIS A 385 12.25 17.92 -2.41
N THR A 386 12.79 18.67 -3.36
CA THR A 386 12.11 18.97 -4.63
C THR A 386 12.48 18.02 -5.76
N ALA A 387 13.74 17.59 -5.85
CA ALA A 387 14.19 16.57 -6.78
C ALA A 387 13.68 15.16 -6.37
N THR A 388 14.00 14.12 -7.15
CA THR A 388 13.66 12.73 -6.77
C THR A 388 14.40 12.38 -5.49
N LEU A 389 13.68 11.79 -4.52
CA LEU A 389 14.22 11.41 -3.21
C LEU A 389 14.33 9.89 -3.14
N SER A 390 15.49 9.41 -2.71
CA SER A 390 15.73 8.01 -2.38
C SER A 390 16.17 7.91 -0.92
N ALA A 391 15.55 7.01 -0.17
CA ALA A 391 15.86 6.76 1.23
C ALA A 391 16.32 5.31 1.40
N LEU A 392 17.53 5.12 1.94
CA LEU A 392 17.98 3.85 2.49
C LEU A 392 17.66 3.81 3.97
N ARG A 393 17.03 2.73 4.41
CA ARG A 393 16.72 2.53 5.82
C ARG A 393 17.28 1.20 6.32
N THR A 394 18.02 1.27 7.41
CA THR A 394 18.52 0.13 8.20
C THR A 394 17.73 0.06 9.50
N SER A 395 18.05 -0.89 10.39
CA SER A 395 17.42 -0.97 11.71
C SER A 395 17.77 0.20 12.66
N GLU A 396 18.88 0.90 12.42
CA GLU A 396 19.37 1.98 13.31
C GLU A 396 19.35 3.37 12.67
N PHE A 397 19.47 3.45 11.35
CA PHE A 397 19.60 4.71 10.62
C PHE A 397 18.76 4.74 9.36
N LYS A 398 18.32 5.95 9.01
CA LYS A 398 17.73 6.27 7.71
C LYS A 398 18.53 7.37 7.04
N TYR A 399 19.05 7.08 5.86
CA TYR A 399 19.76 8.05 5.01
C TYR A 399 18.88 8.38 3.81
N GLN A 400 18.64 9.66 3.56
CA GLN A 400 17.87 10.08 2.39
C GLN A 400 18.61 11.15 1.60
N ARG A 401 18.57 11.03 0.27
CA ARG A 401 19.27 11.93 -0.64
C ARG A 401 18.43 12.27 -1.85
N SER A 402 18.47 13.53 -2.25
CA SER A 402 18.10 14.01 -3.57
C SER A 402 19.24 14.82 -4.18
N ASP A 403 19.11 15.28 -5.42
CA ASP A 403 20.08 16.17 -6.06
C ASP A 403 20.32 17.48 -5.29
N ASP A 404 19.42 17.83 -4.38
CA ASP A 404 19.42 19.12 -3.66
C ASP A 404 20.19 19.02 -2.33
N ARG A 405 20.07 17.90 -1.61
CA ARG A 405 20.69 17.67 -0.29
C ARG A 405 20.59 16.20 0.15
N ALA A 406 21.35 15.86 1.18
CA ALA A 406 21.27 14.59 1.90
C ALA A 406 21.06 14.85 3.39
N GLU A 407 20.40 13.91 4.08
CA GLU A 407 20.10 13.96 5.51
C GLU A 407 20.25 12.54 6.09
N LEU A 408 20.77 12.44 7.32
CA LEU A 408 20.90 11.18 8.05
C LEU A 408 20.12 11.26 9.36
N PHE A 409 19.26 10.29 9.62
CA PHE A 409 18.45 10.21 10.84
C PHE A 409 18.83 8.99 11.67
N ALA A 410 18.98 9.16 12.98
CA ALA A 410 19.10 8.06 13.94
C ALA A 410 17.70 7.65 14.40
N LEU A 411 17.28 6.44 14.04
CA LEU A 411 15.92 5.96 14.28
C LEU A 411 15.67 5.75 15.79
N PRO A 412 14.43 6.00 16.26
CA PRO A 412 13.23 6.32 15.48
C PRO A 412 12.99 7.82 15.23
N ASP A 413 13.95 8.71 15.52
CA ASP A 413 13.76 10.15 15.27
C ASP A 413 14.11 10.49 13.82
N GLU A 414 13.09 10.80 13.02
CA GLU A 414 13.21 11.21 11.61
C GLU A 414 13.17 12.73 11.41
N THR A 415 13.35 13.52 12.47
CA THR A 415 13.26 15.00 12.40
C THR A 415 14.59 15.71 12.65
N THR A 416 15.58 14.99 13.17
CA THR A 416 16.91 15.55 13.50
C THR A 416 17.98 14.95 12.60
N ASP A 417 18.58 15.76 11.74
CA ASP A 417 19.74 15.35 10.96
C ASP A 417 20.97 15.20 11.87
N VAL A 418 21.59 14.02 11.84
CA VAL A 418 22.74 13.61 12.66
C VAL A 418 23.98 13.29 11.82
N ALA A 419 24.00 13.67 10.53
CA ALA A 419 25.14 13.45 9.63
C ALA A 419 26.48 13.93 10.22
N ASP A 420 26.50 15.14 10.79
CA ASP A 420 27.68 15.73 11.44
C ASP A 420 28.24 14.89 12.62
N ASP A 421 27.36 14.16 13.31
CA ASP A 421 27.72 13.30 14.44
C ASP A 421 28.12 11.87 14.00
N HIS A 422 27.73 11.46 12.78
CA HIS A 422 27.91 10.11 12.23
C HIS A 422 28.45 10.09 10.78
N PRO A 423 29.56 10.80 10.47
CA PRO A 423 30.05 10.94 9.09
C PRO A 423 30.45 9.62 8.44
N ASP A 424 30.98 8.66 9.21
CA ASP A 424 31.35 7.33 8.70
C ASP A 424 30.10 6.51 8.29
N ILE A 425 28.94 6.76 8.92
CA ILE A 425 27.67 6.09 8.59
C ILE A 425 27.04 6.74 7.37
N GLU A 426 27.06 8.07 7.30
CA GLU A 426 26.63 8.83 6.14
C GLU A 426 27.39 8.40 4.88
N GLU A 427 28.72 8.41 4.91
CA GLU A 427 29.57 8.03 3.76
C GLU A 427 29.25 6.59 3.28
N ARG A 428 29.10 5.64 4.22
CA ARG A 428 28.79 4.25 3.87
C ARG A 428 27.40 4.11 3.23
N LEU A 429 26.38 4.77 3.77
CA LEU A 429 25.02 4.69 3.21
C LEU A 429 24.91 5.45 1.89
N ASP A 430 25.68 6.52 1.71
CA ASP A 430 25.79 7.23 0.44
C ASP A 430 26.42 6.35 -0.66
N GLU A 431 27.54 5.69 -0.36
CA GLU A 431 28.17 4.70 -1.26
C GLU A 431 27.22 3.54 -1.57
N THR A 432 26.49 3.04 -0.57
CA THR A 432 25.50 1.97 -0.77
C THR A 432 24.37 2.43 -1.68
N LEU A 433 23.90 3.67 -1.52
CA LEU A 433 22.84 4.22 -2.36
C LEU A 433 23.32 4.41 -3.80
N ASP A 434 24.56 4.88 -4.01
CA ASP A 434 25.17 4.96 -5.33
C ASP A 434 25.19 3.58 -6.02
N ASP A 435 25.68 2.56 -5.32
CA ASP A 435 25.73 1.19 -5.84
C ASP A 435 24.34 0.69 -6.24
N VAL A 436 23.33 0.84 -5.37
CA VAL A 436 21.94 0.42 -5.64
C VAL A 436 21.36 1.18 -6.85
N LEU A 437 21.59 2.49 -6.95
CA LEU A 437 21.08 3.28 -8.07
C LEU A 437 21.80 2.96 -9.40
N ASP A 438 23.08 2.62 -9.35
CA ASP A 438 23.88 2.23 -10.52
C ASP A 438 23.56 0.81 -11.01
N THR A 439 23.18 -0.13 -10.13
CA THR A 439 22.81 -1.49 -10.52
C THR A 439 21.32 -1.63 -10.82
N ASP A 440 20.48 -1.23 -9.88
CA ASP A 440 19.05 -1.55 -9.87
C ASP A 440 18.22 -0.33 -10.24
N GLY A 441 18.73 0.88 -9.95
CA GLY A 441 18.00 2.12 -10.16
C GLY A 441 17.96 2.63 -11.59
N GLN A 442 18.70 2.03 -12.53
CA GLN A 442 18.78 2.48 -13.92
C GLN A 442 17.44 2.30 -14.65
N PRO A 443 16.86 3.33 -15.28
CA PRO A 443 15.56 3.23 -15.94
C PRO A 443 15.49 2.13 -17.02
N ALA A 444 14.43 1.32 -16.99
CA ALA A 444 14.12 0.34 -18.03
C ALA A 444 13.47 0.96 -19.29
N TYR A 445 13.34 2.28 -19.34
CA TYR A 445 12.67 3.03 -20.39
C TYR A 445 13.54 4.19 -20.88
N THR A 446 13.36 4.57 -22.14
CA THR A 446 14.06 5.73 -22.74
C THR A 446 13.19 6.97 -22.86
N GLU A 447 11.87 6.81 -22.88
CA GLU A 447 10.90 7.90 -23.01
C GLU A 447 9.80 7.74 -21.97
N SER A 448 9.32 8.86 -21.42
CA SER A 448 8.24 8.84 -20.44
C SER A 448 6.89 8.61 -21.09
N ARG A 449 6.05 7.77 -20.46
CA ARG A 449 4.68 7.50 -20.90
C ARG A 449 3.68 8.03 -19.88
N GLU A 450 2.70 8.80 -20.36
CA GLU A 450 1.55 9.25 -19.58
C GLU A 450 0.41 8.23 -19.67
N GLY A 451 -0.37 8.12 -18.60
CA GLY A 451 -1.44 7.14 -18.50
C GLY A 451 -2.71 7.63 -19.18
N GLU A 452 -3.38 6.75 -19.92
CA GLU A 452 -4.64 7.07 -20.58
C GLU A 452 -5.84 6.78 -19.67
N PHE A 453 -6.08 7.67 -18.71
CA PHE A 453 -7.22 7.55 -17.80
C PHE A 453 -8.54 7.99 -18.46
N SER A 454 -9.54 7.09 -18.44
CA SER A 454 -10.91 7.41 -18.84
C SER A 454 -11.55 8.45 -17.89
N ASP A 455 -12.64 9.09 -18.31
CA ASP A 455 -13.35 10.06 -17.47
C ASP A 455 -13.86 9.42 -16.16
N ALA A 456 -14.29 8.15 -16.22
CA ALA A 456 -14.73 7.40 -15.04
C ALA A 456 -13.56 7.11 -14.08
N MET A 457 -12.38 6.77 -14.62
CA MET A 457 -11.17 6.58 -13.82
C MET A 457 -10.73 7.90 -13.18
N LYS A 458 -10.73 9.01 -13.94
CA LYS A 458 -10.41 10.34 -13.40
C LYS A 458 -11.37 10.76 -12.29
N GLN A 459 -12.67 10.52 -12.47
CA GLN A 459 -13.65 10.79 -11.42
C GLN A 459 -13.37 9.94 -10.17
N GLN A 460 -13.07 8.64 -10.33
CA GLN A 460 -12.71 7.80 -9.18
C GLN A 460 -11.44 8.29 -8.49
N LEU A 461 -10.38 8.62 -9.23
CA LEU A 461 -9.16 9.17 -8.66
C LEU A 461 -9.41 10.50 -7.95
N SER A 462 -10.34 11.32 -8.43
CA SER A 462 -10.74 12.55 -7.74
C SER A 462 -11.52 12.25 -6.46
N ASP A 463 -12.46 11.30 -6.48
CA ASP A 463 -13.19 10.83 -5.30
C ASP A 463 -12.28 10.19 -4.24
N LEU A 464 -11.14 9.62 -4.67
CA LEU A 464 -10.07 9.11 -3.82
C LEU A 464 -9.03 10.19 -3.46
N GLY A 465 -9.17 11.44 -3.90
CA GLY A 465 -8.24 12.52 -3.54
C GLY A 465 -6.89 12.52 -4.27
N TYR A 466 -6.69 11.65 -5.26
CA TYR A 466 -5.50 11.64 -6.13
C TYR A 466 -5.49 12.76 -7.18
N LEU A 467 -6.69 13.24 -7.57
CA LEU A 467 -6.85 14.35 -8.51
C LEU A 467 -7.65 15.48 -7.85
N VAL A 468 -7.00 16.64 -7.70
CA VAL A 468 -7.65 17.88 -7.29
C VAL A 468 -7.59 18.84 -8.48
N ASP A 469 -8.74 19.08 -9.11
CA ASP A 469 -8.92 20.07 -10.19
C ASP A 469 -8.77 21.53 -9.69
#